data_AF-A0A847MEI7-F1
#
_entry.id   AF-A0A847MEI7-F1
#
_cell.length_a   1.000
_cell.length_b   1.000
_cell.length_c   1.000
_cell.angle_alpha   90.00
_cell.angle_beta   90.00
_cell.angle_gamma   90.00
#
_symmetry.space_group_name_H-M   'P 1'
#
loop_
_entity.id
_entity.type
_entity.pdbx_description
1 polymer ?
#
loop_
_entity_poly.entity_id
_entity_poly.type
_entity_poly.pdbx_seq_one_letter_code
_entity_poly.pdbx_strand_id
1 'polypeptide(L)' 'DMSFANQALSVKYLKERASTLENQVYKVPDDIDMNVALLKLSSLSIKIEELTPRQKKYLASWEEGT' A
#
# COMPACT_ATOMS: atom_id res chain seq x y z
N ASP A 1 -5.05 14.29 6.97
CA ASP A 1 -6.13 13.84 6.10
C ASP A 1 -5.55 12.81 5.12
N MET A 2 -6.10 11.59 5.08
CA MET A 2 -5.56 10.50 4.24
C MET A 2 -5.92 10.71 2.76
N SER A 3 -7.08 11.30 2.48
CA SER A 3 -7.57 11.50 1.12
C SER A 3 -6.71 12.50 0.34
N PHE A 4 -6.29 13.61 0.99
CA PHE A 4 -5.41 14.59 0.36
C PHE A 4 -4.01 14.02 0.05
N ALA A 5 -3.47 13.16 0.91
CA ALA A 5 -2.18 12.52 0.65
C ALA A 5 -2.24 11.60 -0.58
N ASN A 6 -3.31 10.78 -0.68
CA ASN A 6 -3.55 9.94 -1.85
C ASN A 6 -3.72 10.76 -3.13
N GLN A 7 -4.46 11.87 -3.08
CA GLN A 7 -4.63 12.77 -4.23
C GLN A 7 -3.30 13.39 -4.68
N ALA A 8 -2.52 13.93 -3.74
CA ALA A 8 -1.23 14.56 -4.06
C ALA A 8 -0.23 13.57 -4.68
N LEU A 9 -0.13 12.36 -4.11
CA LEU A 9 0.75 11.32 -4.62
C LEU A 9 0.26 10.74 -5.94
N SER A 10 -1.06 10.67 -6.15
CA SER A 10 -1.64 10.27 -7.44
C SER A 10 -1.30 11.28 -8.53
N VAL A 11 -1.38 12.58 -8.25
CA VAL A 11 -0.95 13.62 -9.22
C VAL A 11 0.54 13.50 -9.55
N LYS A 12 1.39 13.22 -8.55
CA LYS A 12 2.81 12.95 -8.77
C LYS A 12 3.01 11.71 -9.65
N TYR A 13 2.31 10.62 -9.37
CA TYR A 13 2.37 9.39 -10.16
C TYR A 13 1.97 9.63 -11.63
N LEU A 14 0.87 10.35 -11.86
CA LEU A 14 0.43 10.74 -13.20
C LEU A 14 1.52 11.51 -13.94
N LYS A 15 2.17 12.49 -13.29
CA LYS A 15 3.26 13.26 -13.88
C LYS A 15 4.47 12.37 -14.23
N GLU A 16 4.86 11.49 -13.34
CA GLU A 16 6.06 10.64 -13.49
C GLU A 16 5.85 9.48 -14.48
N ARG A 17 4.61 9.01 -14.65
CA ARG A 17 4.26 7.87 -15.50
C ARG A 17 3.43 8.25 -16.74
N ALA A 18 3.27 9.54 -17.02
CA ALA A 18 2.42 10.07 -18.08
C ALA A 18 2.64 9.38 -19.44
N SER A 19 3.88 9.07 -19.80
CA SER A 19 4.23 8.45 -21.09
C SER A 19 3.81 6.98 -21.22
N THR A 20 3.52 6.32 -20.11
CA THR A 20 3.14 4.88 -20.06
C THR A 20 1.67 4.67 -19.75
N LEU A 21 0.93 5.73 -19.43
CA LEU A 21 -0.48 5.67 -19.09
C LEU A 21 -1.33 5.94 -20.33
N GLU A 22 -2.44 5.21 -20.43
CA GLU A 22 -3.45 5.37 -21.47
C GLU A 22 -4.60 6.23 -20.94
N ASN A 23 -5.51 6.64 -21.83
CA ASN A 23 -6.69 7.40 -21.46
C ASN A 23 -7.76 6.50 -20.84
N GLN A 24 -7.55 6.12 -19.59
CA GLN A 24 -8.49 5.32 -18.80
C GLN A 24 -8.46 5.71 -17.31
N VAL A 25 -9.43 5.18 -16.56
CA VAL A 25 -9.48 5.36 -15.11
C VAL A 25 -8.59 4.31 -14.45
N TYR A 26 -7.57 4.78 -13.75
CA TYR A 26 -6.70 3.94 -12.94
C TYR A 26 -7.08 4.03 -11.47
N LYS A 27 -6.98 2.90 -10.76
CA LYS A 27 -6.95 2.91 -9.29
C LYS A 27 -5.68 3.60 -8.80
N VAL A 28 -5.72 4.13 -7.58
CA VAL A 28 -4.50 4.55 -6.89
C VAL A 28 -3.58 3.31 -6.78
N PRO A 29 -2.30 3.41 -7.16
CA PRO A 29 -1.33 2.34 -6.96
C PRO A 29 -1.29 1.87 -5.50
N ASP A 30 -1.25 0.55 -5.30
CA ASP A 30 -1.36 -0.06 -3.95
C ASP A 30 -0.18 0.33 -3.04
N ASP A 31 0.99 0.61 -3.62
CA ASP A 31 2.16 1.09 -2.92
C ASP A 31 1.98 2.52 -2.38
N ILE A 32 1.29 3.39 -3.13
CA ILE A 32 0.95 4.75 -2.68
C ILE A 32 0.01 4.67 -1.48
N ASP A 33 -1.06 3.89 -1.59
CA ASP A 33 -2.06 3.77 -0.52
C ASP A 33 -1.46 3.15 0.75
N MET A 34 -0.65 2.10 0.59
CA MET A 34 0.09 1.48 1.70
C MET A 34 1.04 2.47 2.37
N ASN A 35 1.80 3.25 1.59
CA ASN A 35 2.71 4.25 2.15
C ASN A 35 1.96 5.33 2.95
N VAL A 36 0.81 5.80 2.46
CA VAL A 36 -0.03 6.77 3.19
C VAL A 36 -0.56 6.17 4.49
N ALA A 37 -1.01 4.92 4.47
CA ALA A 37 -1.45 4.21 5.67
C ALA A 37 -0.32 4.05 6.70
N LEU A 38 0.88 3.63 6.27
CA LEU A 38 2.05 3.49 7.14
C LEU A 38 2.47 4.82 7.78
N LEU A 39 2.52 5.89 7.00
CA LEU A 39 2.83 7.23 7.50
C LEU A 39 1.78 7.69 8.52
N LYS A 40 0.49 7.40 8.28
CA LYS A 40 -0.58 7.73 9.22
C LYS A 40 -0.43 6.97 10.53
N LEU A 41 -0.19 5.66 10.50
CA LEU A 41 0.03 4.85 11.70
C LEU A 41 1.26 5.33 12.49
N SER A 42 2.35 5.62 11.79
CA SER A 42 3.57 6.20 12.38
C SER A 42 3.30 7.54 13.08
N SER A 43 2.52 8.43 12.45
CA SER A 43 2.11 9.71 13.07
C SER A 43 1.28 9.55 14.34
N LEU A 44 0.64 8.40 14.51
CA LEU A 44 -0.14 8.02 15.70
C LEU A 44 0.69 7.21 16.70
N SER A 45 1.99 7.04 16.47
CA SER A 45 2.88 6.17 17.24
C SER A 45 2.45 4.70 17.28
N ILE A 46 1.69 4.25 16.28
CA ILE A 46 1.25 2.85 16.12
C ILE A 46 2.32 2.11 15.30
N LYS A 47 2.79 0.98 15.81
CA LYS A 47 3.76 0.10 15.14
C LYS A 47 3.07 -1.14 14.61
N ILE A 48 3.40 -1.50 13.38
CA ILE A 48 3.01 -2.80 12.80
C ILE A 48 4.09 -3.81 13.17
N GLU A 49 3.68 -4.95 13.71
CA GLU A 49 4.59 -6.04 14.01
C GLU A 49 4.94 -6.82 12.74
N GLU A 50 6.20 -7.25 12.63
CA GLU A 50 6.61 -8.15 11.57
C GLU A 50 6.36 -9.60 11.97
N LEU A 51 5.83 -10.38 11.03
CA LEU A 51 5.65 -11.81 11.24
C LEU A 51 6.99 -12.50 11.46
N THR A 52 7.08 -13.26 12.55
CA THR A 52 8.21 -14.14 12.83
C THR A 52 8.37 -15.19 11.72
N PRO A 53 9.59 -15.74 11.50
CA PRO A 53 9.80 -16.81 10.52
C PRO A 53 8.86 -18.00 10.72
N ARG A 54 8.53 -18.34 11.98
CA ARG A 54 7.58 -19.40 12.32
C ARG A 54 6.15 -19.07 11.87
N GLN A 55 5.68 -17.83 12.10
CA GLN A 55 4.35 -17.39 11.65
C GLN A 55 4.27 -17.36 10.12
N LYS A 56 5.31 -16.87 9.43
CA LYS A 56 5.39 -16.90 7.95
C LYS A 56 5.32 -18.33 7.42
N LYS A 57 6.09 -19.25 8.02
CA LYS A 57 6.06 -20.68 7.66
C LYS A 57 4.68 -21.29 7.90
N TYR A 58 4.05 -20.98 9.03
CA TYR A 58 2.71 -21.48 9.36
C TYR A 58 1.66 -21.02 8.34
N LEU A 59 1.66 -19.73 7.98
CA LEU A 59 0.75 -19.18 6.96
C LEU A 59 0.98 -19.79 5.57
N ALA A 60 2.24 -20.00 5.18
CA ALA A 60 2.57 -20.61 3.89
C ALA A 60 2.30 -22.12 3.83
N SER A 61 2.22 -22.80 4.98
CA SER A 61 1.96 -24.25 5.07
C SER A 61 0.48 -24.63 5.05
N TRP A 62 -0.43 -23.65 5.00
CA TRP A 62 -1.87 -23.89 4.87
C TRP A 62 -2.20 -24.19 3.40
N GLU A 63 -2.05 -25.45 2.97
CA GLU A 63 -2.39 -25.90 1.61
C GLU A 63 -3.85 -26.35 1.44
N GLU A 64 -4.61 -26.66 2.49
CA GLU A 64 -6.05 -26.93 2.38
C GLU A 64 -6.79 -26.48 3.64
N GLY A 65 -7.89 -25.74 3.44
CA GLY A 65 -8.86 -25.47 4.50
C GLY A 65 -9.76 -26.68 4.74
N THR A 66 -10.29 -26.79 5.96
CA THR A 66 -11.64 -27.31 6.15
C THR A 66 -12.67 -26.29 5.68
#